data_AF-A0A2Z6AXT5-F1
#
_entry.id   AF-A0A2Z6AXT5-F1
#
_cell.length_a   1.000
_cell.length_b   1.000
_cell.length_c   1.000
_cell.angle_alpha   90.00
_cell.angle_beta   90.00
_cell.angle_gamma   90.00
#
_symmetry.space_group_name_H-M   'P 1'
#
loop_
_entity.id
_entity.type
_entity.pdbx_description
1 polymer ?
#
loop_
_entity_poly.entity_id
_entity_poly.type
_entity_poly.pdbx_seq_one_letter_code
_entity_poly.pdbx_strand_id
1 'polypeptide(L)'
;MMEFLETVLTAKYNYWIYIILMMIGIWAMIAKVNLIKKIIGMNIFQTAIILFYVSIGAKKGGTIPILEHAPGHGHDYIMDADKYINPLPHVLMLTAIVVSVATLGVALALALKVYREHQTLDEDEILSHLSE
;
A
#
# COMPACT_ATOMS: atom_id res chain seq x y z
N MET A 1 19.41 -15.07 23.12
CA MET A 1 18.42 -15.46 22.09
C MET A 1 17.08 -14.75 22.29
N MET A 2 16.50 -14.76 23.49
CA MET A 2 15.27 -14.00 23.78
C MET A 2 15.46 -12.47 23.71
N GLU A 3 16.56 -11.91 24.22
CA GLU A 3 16.86 -10.46 24.09
C GLU A 3 17.08 -10.01 22.64
N PHE A 4 17.64 -10.87 21.79
CA PHE A 4 17.82 -10.62 20.35
C PHE A 4 16.47 -10.58 19.63
N LEU A 5 15.54 -11.48 20.00
CA LEU A 5 14.18 -11.47 19.49
C LEU A 5 13.44 -10.21 19.91
N GLU A 6 13.54 -9.78 21.17
CA GLU A 6 12.91 -8.53 21.63
C GLU A 6 13.50 -7.28 20.97
N THR A 7 14.82 -7.21 20.76
CA THR A 7 15.43 -6.08 20.04
C THR A 7 15.02 -6.05 18.57
N VAL A 8 14.95 -7.19 17.89
CA VAL A 8 14.49 -7.25 16.49
C VAL A 8 12.99 -6.95 16.38
N LEU A 9 12.17 -7.54 17.25
CA LEU A 9 10.71 -7.34 17.25
C LEU A 9 10.36 -5.89 17.59
N THR A 10 10.95 -5.32 18.64
CA THR A 10 10.65 -3.95 19.09
C THR A 10 11.28 -2.89 18.17
N ALA A 11 12.47 -3.15 17.59
CA ALA A 11 13.09 -2.19 16.68
C ALA A 11 12.51 -2.20 15.25
N LYS A 12 11.88 -3.31 14.82
CA LYS A 12 11.34 -3.49 13.47
C LYS A 12 9.84 -3.81 13.44
N TYR A 13 9.10 -3.52 14.52
CA TYR A 13 7.68 -3.89 14.67
C TYR A 13 6.81 -3.42 13.48
N ASN A 14 7.08 -2.21 12.95
CA ASN A 14 6.41 -1.67 11.78
C ASN A 14 6.46 -2.64 10.59
N TYR A 15 7.63 -3.18 10.26
CA TYR A 15 7.81 -4.07 9.12
C TYR A 15 7.02 -5.38 9.27
N TRP A 16 7.03 -5.97 10.46
CA TRP A 16 6.30 -7.21 10.74
C TRP A 16 4.79 -7.01 10.60
N ILE A 17 4.25 -5.91 11.11
CA ILE A 17 2.82 -5.58 10.99
C ILE A 17 2.43 -5.46 9.51
N TYR A 18 3.24 -4.78 8.70
CA TYR A 18 2.94 -4.63 7.27
C TYR A 18 3.03 -5.94 6.50
N ILE A 19 3.98 -6.81 6.84
CA ILE A 19 4.08 -8.16 6.24
C ILE A 19 2.83 -8.98 6.58
N ILE A 20 2.38 -8.96 7.84
CA ILE A 20 1.17 -9.66 8.26
C ILE A 20 -0.06 -9.10 7.52
N LEU A 21 -0.18 -7.76 7.41
CA LEU A 21 -1.26 -7.14 6.63
C LEU A 21 -1.22 -7.53 5.15
N MET A 22 -0.03 -7.62 4.54
CA MET A 22 0.13 -8.11 3.17
C MET A 22 -0.36 -9.55 3.04
N MET A 23 0.02 -10.43 3.97
CA MET A 23 -0.43 -11.83 3.97
C MET A 23 -1.95 -11.96 4.13
N ILE A 24 -2.56 -11.14 4.99
CA ILE A 24 -4.02 -11.08 5.16
C ILE A 24 -4.69 -10.63 3.86
N GLY A 25 -4.16 -9.61 3.19
CA GLY A 25 -4.68 -9.12 1.91
C GLY A 25 -4.62 -10.18 0.81
N ILE A 26 -3.49 -10.87 0.66
CA ILE A 26 -3.34 -12.00 -0.28
C ILE A 26 -4.32 -13.13 0.04
N TRP A 27 -4.41 -13.51 1.31
CA TRP A 27 -5.33 -14.55 1.74
C TRP A 27 -6.78 -14.18 1.44
N ALA A 28 -7.20 -12.94 1.69
CA ALA A 28 -8.55 -12.48 1.39
C ALA A 28 -8.87 -12.49 -0.11
N MET A 29 -7.89 -12.21 -0.98
CA MET A 29 -8.08 -12.29 -2.43
C MET A 29 -8.29 -13.72 -2.94
N ILE A 30 -7.60 -14.71 -2.35
CA ILE A 30 -7.66 -16.11 -2.80
C ILE A 30 -8.83 -16.85 -2.14
N ALA A 31 -9.03 -16.69 -0.84
CA ALA A 31 -9.91 -17.55 -0.05
C ALA A 31 -11.39 -17.12 -0.06
N LYS A 32 -11.72 -15.90 -0.49
CA LYS A 32 -13.10 -15.40 -0.44
C LYS A 32 -13.79 -15.63 -1.77
N VAL A 33 -14.96 -16.28 -1.75
CA VAL A 33 -15.77 -16.56 -2.95
C VAL A 33 -16.43 -15.29 -3.51
N ASN A 34 -16.79 -14.35 -2.63
CA ASN A 34 -17.48 -13.12 -3.03
C ASN A 34 -16.51 -12.08 -3.63
N LEU A 35 -16.84 -11.55 -4.81
CA LEU A 35 -16.01 -10.58 -5.54
C LEU A 35 -15.74 -9.30 -4.75
N ILE A 36 -16.69 -8.78 -3.97
CA ILE A 36 -16.49 -7.57 -3.17
C ILE A 36 -15.46 -7.81 -2.07
N LYS A 37 -15.50 -8.98 -1.44
CA LYS A 37 -14.52 -9.35 -0.39
C LYS A 37 -13.12 -9.49 -0.99
N LYS A 38 -12.99 -10.00 -2.23
CA LYS A 38 -11.71 -10.03 -2.95
C LYS A 38 -11.19 -8.62 -3.25
N ILE A 39 -12.05 -7.70 -3.71
CA ILE A 39 -11.69 -6.30 -3.98
C ILE A 39 -11.19 -5.60 -2.70
N ILE A 40 -11.84 -5.83 -1.56
CA ILE A 40 -11.38 -5.31 -0.27
C ILE A 40 -10.03 -5.91 0.11
N GLY A 41 -9.84 -7.22 -0.09
CA GLY A 41 -8.55 -7.89 0.14
C GLY A 41 -7.42 -7.30 -0.71
N MET A 42 -7.70 -6.98 -1.97
CA MET A 42 -6.77 -6.30 -2.88
C MET A 42 -6.39 -4.90 -2.38
N ASN A 43 -7.36 -4.13 -1.88
CA ASN A 43 -7.08 -2.79 -1.33
C ASN A 43 -6.20 -2.87 -0.07
N ILE A 44 -6.50 -3.80 0.86
CA ILE A 44 -5.68 -4.05 2.05
C ILE A 44 -4.24 -4.41 1.66
N PHE A 45 -4.07 -5.28 0.66
CA PHE A 45 -2.76 -5.67 0.16
C PHE A 45 -1.96 -4.48 -0.40
N GLN A 46 -2.60 -3.66 -1.25
CA GLN A 46 -1.99 -2.44 -1.80
C GLN A 46 -1.56 -1.45 -0.71
N THR A 47 -2.45 -1.17 0.26
CA THR A 47 -2.14 -0.29 1.39
C THR A 47 -0.99 -0.82 2.23
N ALA A 48 -0.93 -2.13 2.46
CA ALA A 48 0.16 -2.74 3.22
C ALA A 48 1.52 -2.60 2.52
N ILE A 49 1.58 -2.74 1.19
CA ILE A 49 2.80 -2.47 0.40
C ILE A 49 3.22 -1.01 0.52
N ILE A 50 2.25 -0.10 0.42
CA ILE A 50 2.53 1.35 0.53
C ILE A 50 3.16 1.67 1.89
N LEU A 51 2.56 1.19 2.98
CA LEU A 51 3.08 1.39 4.34
C LEU A 51 4.48 0.78 4.52
N PHE A 52 4.71 -0.40 3.94
CA PHE A 52 6.01 -1.05 3.95
C PHE A 52 7.09 -0.17 3.30
N TYR A 53 6.83 0.35 2.09
CA TYR A 53 7.77 1.22 1.38
C TYR A 53 7.99 2.57 2.07
N VAL A 54 6.94 3.20 2.62
CA VAL A 54 7.07 4.44 3.39
C VAL A 54 7.97 4.22 4.61
N SER A 55 7.81 3.08 5.30
CA SER A 55 8.64 2.77 6.46
C SER A 55 10.12 2.53 6.11
N ILE A 56 10.44 2.04 4.90
CA ILE A 56 11.82 1.93 4.42
C ILE A 56 12.41 3.32 4.14
N GLY A 57 11.60 4.25 3.62
CA GLY A 57 12.03 5.62 3.30
C GLY A 57 12.21 6.53 4.53
N ALA A 58 11.71 6.11 5.70
CA ALA A 58 11.78 6.91 6.92
C ALA A 58 13.18 6.89 7.55
N LYS A 59 13.79 8.07 7.69
CA LYS A 59 15.11 8.29 8.34
C LYS A 59 14.92 8.96 9.69
N LYS A 60 15.58 8.46 10.75
CA LYS A 60 15.61 9.11 12.06
C LYS A 60 16.38 10.44 11.97
N GLY A 61 15.75 11.55 12.38
CA GLY A 61 16.34 12.88 12.30
C GLY A 61 16.32 13.51 10.91
N GLY A 62 15.65 12.88 9.93
CA GLY A 62 15.45 13.45 8.60
C GLY A 62 14.29 14.44 8.59
N THR A 63 14.51 15.63 8.03
CA THR A 63 13.50 16.64 7.70
C THR A 63 12.86 16.35 6.34
N ILE A 64 11.71 16.98 6.10
CA ILE A 64 10.97 16.94 4.84
C ILE A 64 11.87 17.34 3.66
N PRO A 65 11.80 16.66 2.49
CA PRO A 65 12.68 16.88 1.35
C PRO A 65 12.23 18.11 0.54
N ILE A 66 12.13 19.25 1.23
CA ILE A 66 11.79 20.55 0.68
C ILE A 66 13.00 21.44 0.95
N LEU A 67 13.58 21.99 -0.12
CA LEU A 67 14.71 22.90 -0.01
C LEU A 67 14.21 24.23 0.57
N GLU A 68 14.63 24.54 1.79
CA GLU A 68 14.40 25.85 2.38
C GLU A 68 15.35 26.86 1.75
N HIS A 69 14.82 28.03 1.38
CA HIS A 69 15.64 29.13 0.91
C HIS A 69 16.26 29.82 2.13
N ALA A 70 17.58 30.02 2.14
CA ALA A 70 18.22 30.82 3.17
C ALA A 70 17.65 32.25 3.15
N PRO A 71 17.37 32.89 4.31
CA PRO A 71 16.98 34.28 4.36
C PRO A 71 18.20 35.15 4.02
N GLY A 72 18.43 35.37 2.73
CA GLY A 72 19.52 36.15 2.19
C GLY A 72 19.58 35.98 0.67
N HIS A 73 19.73 37.07 -0.07
CA HIS A 73 19.77 37.11 -1.54
C HIS A 73 21.01 36.40 -2.10
N GLY A 74 21.03 35.07 -2.07
CA GLY A 74 22.07 34.24 -2.67
C GLY A 74 21.53 32.86 -3.01
N HIS A 75 21.81 32.39 -4.23
CA HIS A 75 21.49 31.05 -4.72
C HIS A 75 22.31 29.93 -4.05
N ASP A 76 22.73 30.12 -2.79
CA ASP A 76 23.46 29.10 -2.03
C ASP A 76 22.47 28.27 -1.22
N TYR A 77 22.13 27.11 -1.76
CA TYR A 77 21.45 26.07 -1.00
C TYR A 77 22.48 25.38 -0.10
N ILE A 78 22.36 25.51 1.22
CA ILE A 78 23.11 24.68 2.17
C ILE A 78 22.48 23.27 2.10
N MET A 79 22.94 22.45 1.16
CA MET A 79 22.46 21.09 0.96
C MET A 79 23.19 20.13 1.90
N ASP A 80 22.69 20.02 3.13
CA ASP A 80 23.09 18.94 4.02
C ASP A 80 22.21 17.71 3.72
N ALA A 81 22.59 16.94 2.68
CA ALA A 81 21.83 15.79 2.19
C ALA A 81 21.52 14.76 3.31
N ASP A 82 22.35 14.72 4.36
CA ASP A 82 22.15 13.85 5.49
C ASP A 82 20.98 14.25 6.39
N LYS A 83 20.54 15.51 6.33
CA LYS A 83 19.40 15.99 7.11
C LYS A 83 18.06 15.71 6.44
N TYR A 84 18.01 15.29 5.19
CA TYR A 84 16.74 15.07 4.47
C TYR A 84 16.33 13.60 4.40
N ILE A 85 15.02 13.34 4.45
CA ILE A 85 14.48 12.00 4.14
C ILE A 85 14.54 11.71 2.64
N ASN A 86 14.59 10.44 2.26
CA ASN A 86 14.64 10.05 0.86
C ASN A 86 13.31 10.42 0.15
N PRO A 87 13.30 11.29 -0.87
CA PRO A 87 12.08 11.67 -1.57
C PRO A 87 11.57 10.56 -2.51
N LEU A 88 12.42 9.61 -2.92
CA LEU A 88 12.06 8.60 -3.91
C LEU A 88 10.89 7.70 -3.43
N PRO A 89 10.92 7.11 -2.22
CA PRO A 89 9.79 6.32 -1.74
C PRO A 89 8.49 7.13 -1.64
N HIS A 90 8.55 8.40 -1.22
CA HIS A 90 7.36 9.24 -1.09
C HIS A 90 6.67 9.48 -2.44
N VAL A 91 7.43 9.79 -3.49
CA VAL A 91 6.87 10.02 -4.83
C VAL A 91 6.33 8.72 -5.41
N LEU A 92 7.07 7.61 -5.32
CA LEU A 92 6.62 6.30 -5.80
C LEU A 92 5.33 5.88 -5.12
N MET A 93 5.19 6.10 -3.81
CA MET A 93 3.98 5.75 -3.08
C MET A 93 2.80 6.66 -3.41
N LEU A 94 3.02 7.96 -3.63
CA LEU A 94 1.95 8.86 -4.09
C LEU A 94 1.36 8.39 -5.42
N THR A 95 2.20 7.94 -6.36
CA THR A 95 1.72 7.38 -7.63
C THR A 95 0.96 6.06 -7.43
N ALA A 96 1.45 5.19 -6.54
CA ALA A 96 0.78 3.92 -6.23
C ALA A 96 -0.61 4.12 -5.62
N ILE A 97 -0.78 5.14 -4.76
CA ILE A 97 -2.08 5.49 -4.16
C ILE A 97 -3.09 5.89 -5.24
N VAL A 98 -2.69 6.75 -6.18
CA VAL A 98 -3.60 7.21 -7.26
C VAL A 98 -4.01 6.03 -8.15
N VAL A 99 -3.06 5.17 -8.53
CA VAL A 99 -3.34 3.95 -9.32
C VAL A 99 -4.26 3.00 -8.54
N SER A 100 -4.03 2.79 -7.25
CA SER A 100 -4.88 1.97 -6.38
C SER A 100 -6.33 2.45 -6.40
N VAL A 101 -6.58 3.74 -6.21
CA VAL A 101 -7.95 4.30 -6.24
C VAL A 101 -8.59 4.15 -7.63
N ALA A 102 -7.83 4.39 -8.70
CA ALA A 102 -8.33 4.21 -10.07
C ALA A 102 -8.72 2.75 -10.36
N THR A 103 -7.85 1.79 -9.99
CA THR A 103 -8.13 0.36 -10.17
C THR A 103 -9.30 -0.12 -9.30
N LEU A 104 -9.45 0.40 -8.09
CA LEU A 104 -10.61 0.14 -7.23
C LEU A 104 -11.91 0.60 -7.90
N GLY A 105 -11.93 1.80 -8.48
CA GLY A 105 -13.08 2.32 -9.22
C GLY A 105 -13.48 1.42 -10.39
N VAL A 106 -12.50 0.98 -11.19
CA VAL A 106 -12.72 0.04 -12.30
C VAL A 106 -13.22 -1.31 -11.80
N ALA A 107 -12.61 -1.86 -10.73
CA ALA A 107 -13.01 -3.14 -10.16
C ALA A 107 -14.46 -3.12 -9.64
N LEU A 108 -14.87 -2.04 -8.97
CA LEU A 108 -16.25 -1.86 -8.51
C LEU A 108 -17.23 -1.68 -9.67
N ALA A 109 -16.85 -0.93 -10.72
CA ALA A 109 -17.66 -0.80 -11.92
C ALA A 109 -17.87 -2.16 -12.63
N LEU A 110 -16.83 -2.99 -12.69
CA LEU A 110 -16.91 -4.35 -13.20
C LEU A 110 -17.81 -5.23 -12.30
N ALA A 111 -17.65 -5.17 -10.98
CA ALA A 111 -18.52 -5.90 -10.05
C ALA A 111 -20.00 -5.52 -10.24
N LEU A 112 -20.31 -4.23 -10.41
CA LEU A 112 -21.67 -3.78 -10.71
C LEU A 112 -22.19 -4.32 -12.04
N LYS A 113 -21.33 -4.39 -13.08
CA LYS A 113 -21.72 -4.97 -14.37
C LYS A 113 -22.02 -6.46 -14.25
N VAL A 114 -21.14 -7.22 -13.58
CA VAL A 114 -21.32 -8.65 -13.33
C VAL A 114 -22.61 -8.91 -12.57
N TYR A 115 -22.88 -8.14 -11.52
CA TYR A 115 -24.13 -8.28 -10.76
C TYR A 115 -25.38 -8.00 -11.60
N ARG A 116 -25.34 -7.04 -12.53
CA ARG A 116 -26.49 -6.77 -13.42
C ARG A 116 -26.79 -7.94 -14.35
N GLU A 117 -25.76 -8.65 -14.80
CA GLU A 117 -25.88 -9.76 -15.76
C GLU A 117 -26.21 -11.09 -15.08
N HIS A 118 -25.51 -11.43 -14.00
CA HIS A 118 -25.65 -12.71 -13.31
C HIS A 118 -26.53 -12.67 -12.06
N GLN A 119 -26.94 -11.49 -11.58
CA GLN A 119 -27.68 -11.29 -10.32
C GLN A 119 -26.96 -11.82 -9.05
N THR A 120 -25.69 -12.19 -9.17
CA THR A 120 -24.84 -12.69 -8.09
C THR A 120 -23.44 -12.08 -8.18
N LEU A 121 -22.73 -12.10 -7.05
CA LEU A 121 -21.34 -11.67 -6.91
C LEU A 121 -20.47 -12.79 -6.34
N ASP A 122 -21.00 -14.01 -6.25
CA ASP A 122 -20.25 -15.18 -5.83
C ASP A 122 -19.68 -15.90 -7.07
N GLU A 123 -18.36 -16.11 -7.03
CA GLU A 123 -17.59 -16.62 -8.18
C GLU A 123 -18.05 -18.01 -8.63
N ASP A 124 -18.35 -18.91 -7.68
CA ASP A 124 -18.77 -20.29 -7.97
C ASP A 124 -20.09 -20.32 -8.76
N GLU A 125 -21.02 -19.42 -8.42
CA GLU A 125 -22.32 -19.32 -9.10
C GLU A 125 -22.15 -18.73 -10.50
N ILE A 126 -21.31 -17.69 -10.65
CA ILE A 126 -20.98 -17.10 -11.96
C ILE A 126 -20.36 -18.14 -12.90
N LEU A 127 -19.42 -18.96 -12.39
CA LEU A 127 -18.78 -20.03 -13.15
C LEU A 127 -19.78 -21.08 -13.63
N SER A 128 -20.79 -21.41 -12.82
CA SER A 128 -21.83 -22.36 -13.20
C SER A 128 -22.67 -21.86 -14.38
N HIS A 129 -23.11 -20.60 -14.34
CA HIS A 129 -23.88 -19.96 -15.41
C HIS A 129 -23.12 -19.83 -16.75
N LEU A 130 -21.78 -19.81 -16.72
CA LEU A 130 -20.94 -19.74 -17.91
C LEU A 130 -20.70 -21.12 -18.55
N SER A 131 -20.88 -22.19 -17.78
CA SER A 131 -20.65 -23.58 -18.22
C SER A 131 -21.88 -24.23 -18.86
N GLU A 132 -23.05 -23.60 -18.75
CA GLU A 132 -24.29 -23.94 -19.45
C GLU A 132 -24.37 -23.29 -20.84
#